data_AF-A0A1F3Q1L4-F1
#
_entry.id   AF-A0A1F3Q1L4-F1
#
_cell.length_a   1.000
_cell.length_b   1.000
_cell.length_c   1.000
_cell.angle_alpha   90.00
_cell.angle_beta   90.00
_cell.angle_gamma   90.00
#
_symmetry.space_group_name_H-M   'P 1'
#
loop_
_entity.id
_entity.type
_entity.pdbx_description
1 polymer ?
#
loop_
_entity_poly.entity_id
_entity_poly.type
_entity_poly.pdbx_seq_one_letter_code
_entity_poly.pdbx_strand_id
1 'polypeptide(L)'
;MGIDPADGNDLVDKWIPAWNNLMAAEQDNFNLKRSFRKCCVFYDMTAVNQLNKNIDPDKLLNSSETQISKATIQEMVKRYSGLEKKEGLGLVFIIESFNKNRQTANLYVTFFDIETKKVLLTEFMAGRPVGFGLRNYWAGAIKEILDWIDFYEYNKWKIKYYNSPDDEPENVLSRLPENKISGSRLYNCFH
;
A
#
# COMPACT_ATOMS: atom_id res chain seq x y z
N MET A 1 11.68 -27.77 -2.75
CA MET A 1 11.36 -27.31 -4.13
C MET A 1 11.68 -25.83 -4.19
N GLY A 2 12.74 -25.48 -4.93
CA GLY A 2 13.15 -24.10 -5.10
C GLY A 2 12.08 -23.34 -5.87
N ILE A 3 11.72 -22.15 -5.38
CA ILE A 3 11.00 -21.18 -6.18
C ILE A 3 12.00 -20.75 -7.26
N ASP A 4 11.86 -21.27 -8.48
CA ASP A 4 12.56 -20.74 -9.64
C ASP A 4 12.27 -19.24 -9.73
N PRO A 5 13.29 -18.40 -9.98
CA PRO A 5 13.07 -16.97 -10.07
C PRO A 5 12.11 -16.71 -11.24
N ALA A 6 10.95 -16.12 -10.93
CA ALA A 6 10.11 -15.52 -11.95
C ALA A 6 10.97 -14.50 -12.72
N ASP A 7 10.99 -14.58 -14.04
CA ASP A 7 11.58 -13.53 -14.84
C ASP A 7 10.75 -12.23 -14.74
N GLY A 8 11.28 -11.12 -15.24
CA GLY A 8 10.61 -9.83 -15.14
C GLY A 8 9.21 -9.82 -15.77
N ASN A 9 9.00 -10.56 -16.87
CA ASN A 9 7.70 -10.60 -17.54
C ASN A 9 6.68 -11.36 -16.70
N ASP A 10 7.09 -12.51 -16.14
CA ASP A 10 6.27 -13.26 -15.19
C ASP A 10 5.88 -12.39 -13.97
N LEU A 11 6.77 -11.53 -13.50
CA LEU A 11 6.45 -10.61 -12.40
C LEU A 11 5.35 -9.62 -12.79
N VAL A 12 5.46 -8.97 -13.96
CA VAL A 12 4.50 -7.97 -14.44
C VAL A 12 3.15 -8.62 -14.80
N ASP A 13 3.16 -9.69 -15.59
CA ASP A 13 1.96 -10.24 -16.19
C ASP A 13 1.16 -11.16 -15.24
N LYS A 14 1.86 -11.81 -14.30
CA LYS A 14 1.26 -12.83 -13.45
C LYS A 14 1.30 -12.45 -11.97
N TRP A 15 2.48 -12.18 -11.43
CA TRP A 15 2.62 -12.11 -9.96
C TRP A 15 2.09 -10.83 -9.36
N ILE A 16 2.38 -9.66 -9.94
CA ILE A 16 1.85 -8.37 -9.50
C ILE A 16 0.31 -8.38 -9.49
N PRO A 17 -0.37 -8.75 -10.60
CA PRO A 17 -1.83 -8.89 -10.58
C PRO A 17 -2.32 -9.92 -9.56
N ALA A 18 -1.61 -11.04 -9.39
CA ALA A 18 -2.01 -12.08 -8.44
C ALA A 18 -1.93 -11.61 -6.98
N TRP A 19 -0.94 -10.79 -6.59
CA TRP A 19 -0.87 -10.19 -5.27
C TRP A 19 -2.02 -9.21 -5.05
N ASN A 20 -2.24 -8.30 -6.00
CA ASN A 20 -3.31 -7.31 -5.93
C ASN A 20 -4.68 -7.96 -5.76
N ASN A 21 -4.95 -9.00 -6.57
CA ASN A 21 -6.18 -9.78 -6.50
C ASN A 21 -6.31 -10.57 -5.20
N LEU A 22 -5.23 -11.17 -4.71
CA LEU A 22 -5.25 -11.92 -3.45
C LEU A 22 -5.71 -11.05 -2.28
N MET A 23 -5.17 -9.83 -2.18
CA MET A 23 -5.48 -8.93 -1.07
C MET A 23 -6.89 -8.35 -1.17
N ALA A 24 -7.40 -8.13 -2.39
CA ALA A 24 -8.79 -7.73 -2.60
C ALA A 24 -9.80 -8.88 -2.33
N ALA A 25 -9.40 -10.12 -2.61
CA ALA A 25 -10.25 -11.31 -2.43
C ALA A 25 -10.28 -11.80 -0.97
N GLU A 26 -9.14 -11.76 -0.27
CA GLU A 26 -9.00 -12.28 1.09
C GLU A 26 -9.04 -11.16 2.14
N GLN A 27 -10.07 -10.32 2.11
CA GLN A 27 -10.17 -9.11 2.94
C GLN A 27 -10.14 -9.39 4.45
N ASP A 28 -10.56 -10.58 4.89
CA ASP A 28 -10.47 -11.00 6.29
C ASP A 28 -9.04 -11.34 6.70
N ASN A 29 -8.23 -11.87 5.76
CA ASN A 29 -6.81 -12.13 5.98
C ASN A 29 -5.96 -10.86 5.90
N PHE A 30 -6.36 -9.91 5.05
CA PHE A 30 -5.73 -8.61 4.87
C PHE A 30 -6.63 -7.49 5.41
N ASN A 31 -6.88 -7.50 6.71
CA ASN A 31 -7.97 -6.73 7.32
C ASN A 31 -7.65 -5.22 7.46
N LEU A 32 -7.75 -4.49 6.35
CA LEU A 32 -7.51 -3.04 6.30
C LEU A 32 -8.50 -2.25 7.16
N LYS A 33 -9.75 -2.74 7.30
CA LYS A 33 -10.77 -2.10 8.15
C LYS A 33 -10.28 -2.06 9.59
N ARG A 34 -9.77 -3.20 10.07
CA ARG A 34 -9.20 -3.33 11.40
C ARG A 34 -7.91 -2.52 11.51
N SER A 35 -6.90 -2.79 10.68
CA SER A 35 -5.58 -2.15 10.78
C SER A 35 -5.63 -0.63 10.82
N PHE A 36 -6.53 -0.02 10.05
CA PHE A 36 -6.63 1.44 9.96
C PHE A 36 -7.83 2.05 10.70
N ARG A 37 -8.57 1.26 11.50
CA ARG A 37 -9.75 1.69 12.28
C ARG A 37 -10.82 2.36 11.42
N LYS A 38 -11.24 1.68 10.34
CA LYS A 38 -12.20 2.21 9.35
C LYS A 38 -13.42 1.33 9.26
N CYS A 39 -14.60 1.96 9.22
CA CYS A 39 -15.87 1.24 9.13
C CYS A 39 -16.05 0.54 7.79
N CYS A 40 -15.50 1.10 6.70
CA CYS A 40 -15.61 0.53 5.37
C CYS A 40 -14.31 0.74 4.57
N VAL A 41 -13.97 -0.28 3.79
CA VAL A 41 -12.87 -0.26 2.81
C VAL A 41 -13.45 -0.76 1.49
N PHE A 42 -13.13 -0.08 0.42
CA PHE A 42 -13.49 -0.37 -0.96
C PHE A 42 -12.19 -0.69 -1.67
N TYR A 43 -12.19 -1.70 -2.52
CA TYR A 43 -10.99 -2.15 -3.18
C TYR A 43 -11.11 -1.79 -4.65
N ASP A 44 -10.24 -0.90 -5.13
CA ASP A 44 -10.16 -0.51 -6.53
C ASP A 44 -8.73 -0.76 -7.01
N MET A 45 -8.56 -1.84 -7.76
CA MET A 45 -7.27 -2.22 -8.33
C MET A 45 -7.11 -1.73 -9.78
N THR A 46 -8.11 -1.05 -10.34
CA THR A 46 -8.16 -0.72 -11.77
C THR A 46 -7.03 0.22 -12.14
N ALA A 47 -6.92 1.36 -11.45
CA ALA A 47 -5.90 2.37 -11.72
C ALA A 47 -4.48 1.81 -11.56
N VAL A 48 -4.27 0.97 -10.54
CA VAL A 48 -2.93 0.46 -10.24
C VAL A 48 -2.52 -0.66 -11.17
N ASN A 49 -3.43 -1.60 -11.46
CA ASN A 49 -3.16 -2.66 -12.43
C ASN A 49 -2.89 -2.07 -13.83
N GLN A 50 -3.53 -0.95 -14.18
CA GLN A 50 -3.22 -0.23 -15.42
C GLN A 50 -1.81 0.36 -15.43
N LEU A 51 -1.36 0.97 -14.33
CA LEU A 51 -0.01 1.50 -14.24
C LEU A 51 1.04 0.39 -14.19
N ASN A 52 0.78 -0.68 -13.44
CA ASN A 52 1.72 -1.78 -13.25
C ASN A 52 2.01 -2.55 -14.54
N LYS A 53 1.08 -2.55 -15.51
CA LYS A 53 1.31 -3.10 -16.86
C LYS A 53 2.40 -2.37 -17.65
N ASN A 54 2.72 -1.12 -17.28
CA ASN A 54 3.75 -0.33 -17.95
C ASN A 54 5.10 -0.39 -17.22
N ILE A 55 5.23 -1.25 -16.21
CA ILE A 55 6.51 -1.50 -15.55
C ILE A 55 7.44 -2.18 -16.56
N ASP A 56 8.66 -1.67 -16.65
CA ASP A 56 9.73 -2.25 -17.45
C ASP A 56 10.24 -3.55 -16.78
N PRO A 57 9.99 -4.73 -17.37
CA PRO A 57 10.37 -6.02 -16.81
C PRO A 57 11.86 -6.14 -16.52
N ASP A 58 12.70 -5.52 -17.35
CA ASP A 58 14.16 -5.58 -17.25
C ASP A 58 14.70 -4.83 -16.03
N LYS A 59 13.88 -3.95 -15.44
CA LYS A 59 14.24 -3.15 -14.26
C LYS A 59 13.79 -3.77 -12.94
N LEU A 60 12.98 -4.83 -12.95
CA LEU A 60 12.43 -5.42 -11.73
C LEU A 60 13.42 -6.29 -10.95
N LEU A 61 14.34 -6.94 -11.65
CA LEU A 61 15.35 -7.83 -11.06
C LEU A 61 16.66 -7.08 -10.89
N ASN A 62 16.74 -6.24 -9.85
CA ASN A 62 17.93 -5.47 -9.52
C ASN A 62 18.54 -5.91 -8.18
N SER A 63 19.86 -5.85 -8.07
CA SER A 63 20.64 -6.14 -6.85
C SER A 63 20.86 -4.92 -5.95
N SER A 64 20.58 -3.69 -6.43
CA SER A 64 20.74 -2.47 -5.63
C SER A 64 19.47 -2.13 -4.84
N GLU A 65 19.62 -1.91 -3.53
CA GLU A 65 18.56 -1.33 -2.71
C GLU A 65 18.42 0.18 -3.04
N THR A 66 17.27 0.59 -3.56
CA THR A 66 16.96 2.00 -3.83
C THR A 66 15.83 2.45 -2.93
N GLN A 67 15.97 3.63 -2.32
CA GLN A 67 14.91 4.22 -1.54
C GLN A 67 14.02 5.14 -2.39
N ILE A 68 12.71 4.89 -2.39
CA ILE A 68 11.75 5.76 -3.10
C ILE A 68 11.56 7.05 -2.30
N SER A 69 11.82 8.20 -2.92
CA SER A 69 11.63 9.49 -2.25
C SER A 69 10.15 9.84 -2.09
N LYS A 70 9.80 10.68 -1.09
CA LYS A 70 8.44 11.20 -0.92
C LYS A 70 7.94 11.97 -2.17
N ALA A 71 8.83 12.70 -2.84
CA ALA A 71 8.48 13.40 -4.07
C ALA A 71 8.11 12.40 -5.18
N THR A 72 8.87 11.31 -5.30
CA THR A 72 8.55 10.22 -6.24
C THR A 72 7.21 9.57 -5.92
N ILE A 73 6.91 9.31 -4.65
CA ILE A 73 5.60 8.79 -4.21
C ILE A 73 4.47 9.74 -4.60
N GLN A 74 4.65 11.04 -4.39
CA GLN A 74 3.67 12.05 -4.80
C GLN A 74 3.44 12.04 -6.32
N GLU A 75 4.49 11.87 -7.13
CA GLU A 75 4.37 11.75 -8.58
C GLU A 75 3.71 10.43 -9.01
N MET A 76 3.97 9.32 -8.32
CA MET A 76 3.27 8.04 -8.54
C MET A 76 1.76 8.20 -8.28
N VAL A 77 1.38 8.81 -7.16
CA VAL A 77 -0.03 9.02 -6.78
C VAL A 77 -0.79 9.90 -7.79
N LYS A 78 -0.13 10.92 -8.36
CA LYS A 78 -0.72 11.77 -9.42
C LYS A 78 -1.08 11.00 -10.69
N ARG A 79 -0.41 9.88 -10.97
CA ARG A 79 -0.66 9.06 -12.17
C ARG A 79 -1.93 8.20 -12.06
N TYR A 80 -2.50 8.03 -10.86
CA TYR A 80 -3.74 7.29 -10.70
C TYR A 80 -4.91 8.00 -11.38
N SER A 81 -5.29 7.47 -12.53
CA SER A 81 -6.47 7.87 -13.30
C SER A 81 -7.48 6.74 -13.32
N GLY A 82 -8.74 7.05 -13.67
CA GLY A 82 -9.76 6.01 -13.81
C GLY A 82 -10.25 5.37 -12.51
N LEU A 83 -9.93 5.93 -11.34
CA LEU A 83 -10.49 5.45 -10.07
C LEU A 83 -12.03 5.48 -10.11
N GLU A 84 -12.65 4.42 -9.58
CA GLU A 84 -14.10 4.28 -9.48
C GLU A 84 -14.72 5.40 -8.65
N LYS A 85 -13.95 5.95 -7.70
CA LYS A 85 -14.38 7.02 -6.81
C LYS A 85 -13.62 8.29 -7.10
N LYS A 86 -14.32 9.41 -6.94
CA LYS A 86 -13.83 10.75 -7.30
C LYS A 86 -13.41 11.57 -6.09
N GLU A 87 -13.83 11.18 -4.89
CA GLU A 87 -13.55 11.87 -3.64
C GLU A 87 -13.31 10.86 -2.49
N GLY A 88 -12.72 11.36 -1.41
CA GLY A 88 -12.45 10.59 -0.19
C GLY A 88 -10.98 10.25 0.02
N LEU A 89 -10.74 9.32 0.94
CA LEU A 89 -9.39 8.94 1.39
C LEU A 89 -8.90 7.70 0.64
N GLY A 90 -7.87 7.88 -0.19
CA GLY A 90 -7.13 6.81 -0.83
C GLY A 90 -6.03 6.25 0.08
N LEU A 91 -5.74 4.97 -0.10
CA LEU A 91 -4.66 4.21 0.50
C LEU A 91 -3.95 3.46 -0.62
N VAL A 92 -2.63 3.54 -0.68
CA VAL A 92 -1.82 2.71 -1.57
C VAL A 92 -0.64 2.14 -0.82
N PHE A 93 -0.38 0.85 -1.00
CA PHE A 93 0.89 0.25 -0.66
C PHE A 93 1.79 0.27 -1.90
N ILE A 94 2.91 0.98 -1.82
CA ILE A 94 3.90 1.05 -2.89
C ILE A 94 5.06 0.15 -2.51
N ILE A 95 5.26 -0.94 -3.24
CA ILE A 95 6.34 -1.89 -2.96
C ILE A 95 7.66 -1.31 -3.41
N GLU A 96 8.60 -1.14 -2.46
CA GLU A 96 9.96 -0.73 -2.78
C GLU A 96 10.82 -1.93 -3.18
N SER A 97 10.71 -3.04 -2.44
CA SER A 97 11.44 -4.27 -2.80
C SER A 97 10.89 -5.52 -2.12
N PHE A 98 11.07 -6.66 -2.80
CA PHE A 98 11.00 -7.99 -2.22
C PHE A 98 12.40 -8.59 -2.17
N ASN A 99 13.06 -8.49 -1.02
CA ASN A 99 14.44 -8.92 -0.86
C ASN A 99 14.49 -10.38 -0.36
N LYS A 100 14.79 -11.32 -1.27
CA LYS A 100 14.88 -12.75 -0.95
C LYS A 100 16.04 -13.08 -0.01
N ASN A 101 17.16 -12.36 -0.11
CA ASN A 101 18.35 -12.61 0.73
C ASN A 101 18.10 -12.19 2.18
N ARG A 102 17.48 -11.02 2.38
CA ARG A 102 17.13 -10.49 3.71
C ARG A 102 15.81 -11.05 4.24
N GLN A 103 15.04 -11.75 3.40
CA GLN A 103 13.68 -12.20 3.69
C GLN A 103 12.83 -11.03 4.20
N THR A 104 12.70 -9.99 3.40
CA THR A 104 11.99 -8.78 3.79
C THR A 104 11.26 -8.18 2.59
N ALA A 105 9.99 -7.85 2.76
CA ALA A 105 9.26 -6.94 1.89
C ALA A 105 9.34 -5.53 2.46
N ASN A 106 9.82 -4.59 1.66
CA ASN A 106 9.90 -3.17 1.99
C ASN A 106 8.83 -2.43 1.18
N LEU A 107 8.00 -1.62 1.83
CA LEU A 107 6.94 -0.89 1.17
C LEU A 107 6.63 0.44 1.86
N TYR A 108 5.96 1.33 1.14
CA TYR A 108 5.37 2.56 1.69
C TYR A 108 3.87 2.41 1.83
N VAL A 109 3.35 2.67 3.03
CA VAL A 109 1.92 2.83 3.30
C VAL A 109 1.57 4.29 3.08
N THR A 110 0.87 4.60 1.99
CA THR A 110 0.61 5.98 1.56
C THR A 110 -0.87 6.28 1.56
N PHE A 111 -1.28 7.29 2.32
CA PHE A 111 -2.62 7.85 2.23
C PHE A 111 -2.60 9.11 1.36
N PHE A 112 -3.65 9.27 0.56
CA PHE A 112 -3.79 10.41 -0.33
C PHE A 112 -5.25 10.84 -0.47
N ASP A 113 -5.46 12.09 -0.83
CA ASP A 113 -6.76 12.62 -1.18
C ASP A 113 -7.12 12.24 -2.62
N ILE A 114 -8.26 11.58 -2.83
CA ILE A 114 -8.60 10.99 -4.14
C ILE A 114 -8.83 12.06 -5.21
N GLU A 115 -9.45 13.19 -4.83
CA GLU A 115 -9.81 14.27 -5.74
C GLU A 115 -8.55 15.02 -6.18
N THR A 116 -7.77 15.49 -5.22
CA THR A 116 -6.60 16.34 -5.47
C THR A 116 -5.32 15.57 -5.78
N LYS A 117 -5.29 14.26 -5.51
CA LYS A 117 -4.09 13.41 -5.55
C LYS A 117 -2.98 13.86 -4.60
N LYS A 118 -3.27 14.71 -3.62
CA LYS A 118 -2.29 15.13 -2.61
C LYS A 118 -2.00 13.97 -1.66
N VAL A 119 -0.73 13.61 -1.50
CA VAL A 119 -0.28 12.68 -0.45
C VAL A 119 -0.49 13.35 0.91
N LEU A 120 -1.19 12.66 1.81
CA LEU A 120 -1.52 13.13 3.14
C LEU A 120 -0.54 12.58 4.18
N LEU A 121 -0.20 11.30 4.08
CA LEU A 121 0.87 10.68 4.87
C LEU A 121 1.52 9.53 4.10
N THR A 122 2.79 9.27 4.39
CA THR A 122 3.49 8.10 3.85
C THR A 122 4.47 7.60 4.90
N GLU A 123 4.42 6.30 5.18
CA GLU A 123 5.27 5.65 6.17
C GLU A 123 5.90 4.40 5.57
N PHE A 124 7.21 4.25 5.77
CA PHE A 124 7.94 3.08 5.34
C PHE A 124 7.72 1.94 6.33
N MET A 125 7.45 0.75 5.81
CA MET A 125 7.24 -0.47 6.57
C MET A 125 8.03 -1.62 5.96
N ALA A 126 8.51 -2.50 6.84
CA ALA A 126 9.19 -3.73 6.46
C ALA A 126 8.50 -4.93 7.11
N GLY A 127 8.26 -5.97 6.33
CA GLY A 127 7.60 -7.20 6.78
C GLY A 127 8.40 -8.44 6.39
N ARG A 128 8.40 -9.45 7.25
CA ARG A 128 9.00 -10.76 6.99
C ARG A 128 7.98 -11.64 6.27
N PRO A 129 8.35 -12.18 5.10
CA PRO A 129 7.49 -13.09 4.36
C PRO A 129 7.29 -14.41 5.10
N VAL A 130 6.07 -14.92 5.04
CA VAL A 130 5.67 -16.21 5.62
C VAL A 130 4.74 -16.93 4.64
N GLY A 131 4.80 -18.27 4.61
CA GLY A 131 3.92 -19.09 3.78
C GLY A 131 4.62 -19.77 2.59
N PHE A 132 3.89 -20.67 1.94
CA PHE A 132 4.42 -21.53 0.88
C PHE A 132 4.14 -20.97 -0.52
N GLY A 133 5.17 -21.00 -1.37
CA GLY A 133 5.11 -20.53 -2.76
C GLY A 133 5.21 -19.02 -2.88
N LEU A 134 5.69 -18.53 -4.03
CA LEU A 134 6.06 -17.12 -4.24
C LEU A 134 4.94 -16.14 -3.89
N ARG A 135 3.70 -16.42 -4.32
CA ARG A 135 2.54 -15.54 -4.07
C ARG A 135 2.28 -15.37 -2.57
N ASN A 136 2.09 -16.48 -1.87
CA ASN A 136 1.70 -16.44 -0.46
C ASN A 136 2.86 -16.02 0.43
N TYR A 137 4.10 -16.37 0.07
CA TYR A 137 5.30 -15.95 0.80
C TYR A 137 5.37 -14.43 0.94
N TRP A 138 5.31 -13.69 -0.18
CA TRP A 138 5.37 -12.23 -0.15
C TRP A 138 4.08 -11.58 0.36
N ALA A 139 2.92 -12.17 0.06
CA ALA A 139 1.67 -11.71 0.64
C ALA A 139 1.67 -11.84 2.18
N GLY A 140 2.32 -12.88 2.72
CA GLY A 140 2.50 -13.05 4.15
C GLY A 140 3.26 -11.90 4.81
N ALA A 141 4.23 -11.29 4.11
CA ALA A 141 4.94 -10.11 4.62
C ALA A 141 4.01 -8.89 4.73
N ILE A 142 3.13 -8.70 3.75
CA ILE A 142 2.15 -7.61 3.77
C ILE A 142 1.14 -7.83 4.91
N LYS A 143 0.70 -9.08 5.12
CA LYS A 143 -0.15 -9.44 6.26
C LYS A 143 0.51 -9.09 7.59
N GLU A 144 1.80 -9.43 7.76
CA GLU A 144 2.53 -9.07 8.98
C GLU A 144 2.57 -7.54 9.16
N ILE A 145 2.86 -6.77 8.11
CA ILE A 145 2.83 -5.29 8.16
C ILE A 145 1.47 -4.78 8.64
N LEU A 146 0.37 -5.35 8.14
CA LEU A 146 -0.99 -4.97 8.57
C LEU A 146 -1.26 -5.27 10.05
N ASP A 147 -0.74 -6.38 10.56
CA ASP A 147 -0.82 -6.73 11.99
C ASP A 147 -0.01 -5.74 12.84
N TRP A 148 1.21 -5.37 12.40
CA TRP A 148 2.03 -4.35 13.07
C TRP A 148 1.37 -2.98 13.10
N ILE A 149 0.69 -2.60 12.01
CA ILE A 149 -0.11 -1.38 11.93
C ILE A 149 -1.26 -1.44 12.93
N ASP A 150 -1.98 -2.57 12.98
CA ASP A 150 -3.10 -2.78 13.90
C ASP A 150 -2.67 -2.62 15.36
N PHE A 151 -1.55 -3.24 15.74
CA PHE A 151 -1.13 -3.30 17.13
C PHE A 151 -0.35 -2.06 17.60
N TYR A 152 0.44 -1.45 16.72
CA TYR A 152 1.44 -0.45 17.14
C TYR A 152 1.42 0.81 16.29
N GLU A 153 1.63 0.67 14.97
CA GLU A 153 1.98 1.83 14.14
C GLU A 153 0.82 2.81 13.96
N TYR A 154 -0.43 2.33 13.88
CA TYR A 154 -1.59 3.22 13.77
C TYR A 154 -1.64 4.26 14.90
N ASN A 155 -1.42 3.83 16.16
CA ASN A 155 -1.44 4.73 17.31
C ASN A 155 -0.25 5.70 17.29
N LYS A 156 0.93 5.23 16.87
CA LYS A 156 2.11 6.11 16.72
C LYS A 156 1.89 7.17 15.65
N TRP A 157 1.35 6.78 14.49
CA TRP A 157 1.04 7.70 13.41
C TRP A 157 -0.04 8.70 13.81
N LYS A 158 -1.08 8.25 14.53
CA LYS A 158 -2.08 9.15 15.10
C LYS A 158 -1.42 10.25 15.94
N ILE A 159 -0.52 9.90 16.86
CA ILE A 159 0.18 10.89 17.70
C ILE A 159 1.11 11.79 16.87
N LYS A 160 1.88 11.21 15.95
CA LYS A 160 2.85 11.92 15.11
C LYS A 160 2.17 12.99 14.24
N TYR A 161 1.06 12.64 13.59
CA TYR A 161 0.35 13.53 12.69
C TYR A 161 -0.70 14.41 13.38
N TYR A 162 -1.07 14.12 14.64
CA TYR A 162 -1.92 14.99 15.46
C TYR A 162 -1.18 16.23 15.99
N ASN A 163 0.12 16.11 16.26
CA ASN A 163 0.91 17.17 16.92
C ASN A 163 1.82 17.96 15.96
N SER A 164 1.62 17.87 14.63
CA SER A 164 2.46 18.59 13.66
C SER A 164 1.95 20.02 13.44
N PRO A 165 2.75 21.07 13.74
CA PRO A 165 2.32 22.47 13.67
C PRO A 165 2.29 23.09 12.26
N ASP A 166 2.77 22.40 11.22
CA ASP A 166 2.96 22.93 9.86
C ASP A 166 1.85 22.54 8.84
N ASP A 167 0.82 21.84 9.28
CA ASP A 167 -0.41 21.63 8.50
C ASP A 167 -1.58 22.05 9.41
N GLU A 168 -2.46 22.95 8.93
CA GLU A 168 -3.58 23.43 9.74
C GLU A 168 -4.29 22.26 10.47
N PRO A 169 -4.39 22.30 11.82
CA PRO A 169 -4.85 21.18 12.63
C PRO A 169 -6.30 20.77 12.34
N GLU A 170 -7.07 21.61 11.64
CA GLU A 170 -8.43 21.30 11.21
C GLU A 170 -8.50 20.42 9.94
N ASN A 171 -7.42 20.18 9.18
CA ASN A 171 -7.53 19.55 7.85
C ASN A 171 -7.03 18.10 7.76
N VAL A 172 -6.07 17.68 8.59
CA VAL A 172 -5.59 16.28 8.62
C VAL A 172 -6.44 15.42 9.56
N LEU A 173 -6.83 15.96 10.72
CA LEU A 173 -7.57 15.24 11.75
C LEU A 173 -9.09 15.15 11.51
N SER A 174 -9.67 16.11 10.79
CA SER A 174 -11.08 16.04 10.35
C SER A 174 -11.30 15.07 9.17
N ARG A 175 -10.22 14.73 8.44
CA ARG A 175 -10.18 13.73 7.35
C ARG A 175 -9.68 12.36 7.82
N LEU A 176 -9.01 12.29 8.96
CA LEU A 176 -8.82 11.07 9.74
C LEU A 176 -10.11 10.78 10.55
N PRO A 177 -10.47 9.51 10.73
CA PRO A 177 -11.87 9.07 10.86
C PRO A 177 -12.48 9.24 12.25
N GLU A 178 -12.11 10.26 13.02
CA GLU A 178 -12.60 10.38 14.39
C GLU A 178 -13.81 11.30 14.56
N ASN A 179 -14.21 12.10 13.55
CA ASN A 179 -15.31 13.05 13.74
C ASN A 179 -16.43 13.07 12.68
N LYS A 180 -16.62 11.97 11.93
CA LYS A 180 -17.93 11.68 11.31
C LYS A 180 -18.22 10.18 11.38
N ILE A 181 -18.96 9.79 12.42
CA ILE A 181 -19.66 8.51 12.49
C ILE A 181 -20.72 8.52 11.39
N SER A 182 -20.31 8.11 10.19
CA SER A 182 -21.07 7.48 9.10
C SER A 182 -20.27 7.67 7.80
N GLY A 183 -19.56 6.62 7.35
CA GLY A 183 -19.26 6.45 5.92
C GLY A 183 -17.89 6.80 5.34
N SER A 184 -16.81 7.02 6.10
CA SER A 184 -15.48 7.26 5.48
C SER A 184 -14.82 5.97 4.99
N ARG A 185 -14.84 5.79 3.66
CA ARG A 185 -14.36 4.67 2.85
C ARG A 185 -12.85 4.77 2.60
N LEU A 186 -12.08 3.72 2.90
CA LEU A 186 -10.69 3.58 2.42
C LEU A 186 -10.67 2.94 1.05
N TYR A 187 -9.80 3.41 0.15
CA TYR A 187 -9.62 2.79 -1.17
C TYR A 187 -8.21 2.24 -1.28
N ASN A 188 -8.05 0.93 -1.39
CA ASN A 188 -6.72 0.32 -1.44
C ASN A 188 -6.23 0.08 -2.88
N CYS A 189 -4.98 0.42 -3.12
CA CYS A 189 -4.25 0.34 -4.37
C CYS A 189 -2.87 -0.30 -4.07
N PHE A 190 -2.40 -1.30 -4.82
CA PHE A 190 -1.08 -1.91 -4.60
C PHE A 190 -0.18 -1.68 -5.81
N HIS A 191 0.78 -0.78 -5.68
CA HIS A 191 1.71 -0.35 -6.73
C HIS A 191 3.02 -1.12 -6.62
#